data_AF-A0A0C3FDT3-F1
#
_entry.id   AF-A0A0C3FDT3-F1
#
_cell.length_a   1.000
_cell.length_b   1.000
_cell.length_c   1.000
_cell.angle_alpha   90.00
_cell.angle_beta   90.00
_cell.angle_gamma   90.00
#
_symmetry.space_group_name_H-M   'P 1'
#
loop_
_entity.id
_entity.type
_entity.pdbx_description
1 polymer ?
#
loop_
_entity_poly.entity_id
_entity_poly.type
_entity_poly.pdbx_seq_one_letter_code
_entity_poly.pdbx_strand_id
1 'polypeptide(L)'
;MRGVTCAIIGYKVPIESFDTYALTIGLNTTNQVIKAITAHLSSTLATPVILVSVDTEFSNDYMLCYSADTTKHVYDCAEILSIEVAPAFEKIPTLIGTEGELRRIVVNKAHVFRPMRQLDGGAHA
;
A
#
# COMPACT_ATOMS: atom_id res chain seq x y z
N MET A 1 25.44 1.53 9.37
CA MET A 1 24.46 2.00 8.36
C MET A 1 23.07 1.82 8.96
N ARG A 2 22.36 2.92 9.28
CA ARG A 2 21.02 2.85 9.87
C ARG A 2 20.00 2.66 8.75
N GLY A 3 19.45 1.45 8.62
CA GLY A 3 18.32 1.19 7.74
C GLY A 3 17.19 2.15 8.08
N VAL A 4 16.61 2.80 7.08
CA VAL A 4 15.50 3.72 7.28
C VAL A 4 14.31 2.89 7.70
N THR A 5 13.91 3.03 8.97
CA THR A 5 12.78 2.34 9.54
C THR A 5 11.52 2.90 8.92
N CYS A 6 10.76 2.07 8.21
CA CYS A 6 9.51 2.45 7.58
C CYS A 6 8.35 1.99 8.48
N ALA A 7 7.43 2.90 8.81
CA ALA A 7 6.17 2.57 9.46
C ALA A 7 5.09 2.40 8.38
N ILE A 8 4.41 1.26 8.40
CA ILE A 8 3.48 0.85 7.34
C ILE A 8 2.17 0.41 7.96
N ILE A 9 1.05 0.89 7.40
CA ILE A 9 -0.30 0.48 7.78
C ILE A 9 -1.04 -0.02 6.56
N GLY A 10 -1.41 -1.30 6.55
CA GLY A 10 -1.99 -1.92 5.38
C GLY A 10 -2.41 -3.37 5.56
N TYR A 11 -2.98 -3.93 4.51
CA TYR A 11 -3.35 -5.33 4.41
C TYR A 11 -2.23 -6.11 3.74
N LYS A 12 -1.89 -7.27 4.30
CA LYS A 12 -1.05 -8.25 3.60
C LYS A 12 -1.89 -8.85 2.47
N VAL A 13 -1.34 -8.85 1.26
CA VAL A 13 -2.06 -9.33 0.07
C VAL A 13 -1.19 -10.37 -0.65
N PRO A 14 -1.70 -11.60 -0.82
CA PRO A 14 -1.06 -12.60 -1.68
C PRO A 14 -0.92 -12.09 -3.11
N ILE A 15 0.18 -12.41 -3.79
CA ILE A 15 0.40 -11.89 -5.14
C ILE A 15 -0.67 -12.38 -6.13
N GLU A 16 -1.16 -13.60 -5.94
CA GLU A 16 -2.26 -14.21 -6.69
C GLU A 16 -3.59 -13.45 -6.59
N SER A 17 -3.83 -12.73 -5.48
CA SER A 17 -5.01 -11.85 -5.34
C SER A 17 -4.91 -10.64 -6.28
N PHE A 18 -3.70 -10.15 -6.57
CA PHE A 18 -3.53 -9.09 -7.56
C PHE A 18 -3.85 -9.56 -8.97
N ASP A 19 -3.43 -10.76 -9.36
CA ASP A 19 -3.70 -11.31 -10.67
C ASP A 19 -5.21 -11.54 -10.87
N THR A 20 -5.87 -12.11 -9.87
CA THR A 20 -7.33 -12.32 -9.87
C THR A 20 -8.09 -10.99 -9.96
N TYR A 21 -7.68 -10.00 -9.18
CA TYR A 21 -8.29 -8.68 -9.24
C TYR A 21 -8.03 -7.98 -10.58
N ALA A 22 -6.82 -8.09 -11.14
CA ALA A 22 -6.47 -7.53 -12.45
C ALA A 22 -7.39 -8.05 -13.56
N LEU A 23 -7.65 -9.36 -13.56
CA LEU A 23 -8.59 -10.00 -14.50
C LEU A 23 -10.01 -9.47 -14.32
N THR A 24 -10.44 -9.28 -13.07
CA THR A 24 -11.78 -8.78 -12.74
C THR A 24 -12.02 -7.37 -13.28
N ILE A 25 -11.00 -6.52 -13.30
CA ILE A 25 -11.07 -5.14 -13.81
C ILE A 25 -10.58 -5.00 -15.26
N GLY A 26 -10.32 -6.12 -15.95
CA GLY A 26 -9.97 -6.14 -17.38
C GLY A 26 -8.56 -5.67 -17.73
N LEU A 27 -7.61 -5.74 -16.80
CA LEU A 27 -6.20 -5.39 -17.06
C LEU A 27 -5.42 -6.61 -17.58
N ASN A 28 -4.86 -6.50 -18.79
CA ASN A 28 -3.97 -7.52 -19.37
C ASN A 28 -2.49 -7.26 -19.00
N THR A 29 -1.80 -8.33 -18.62
CA THR A 29 -0.55 -8.38 -17.84
C THR A 29 0.71 -8.01 -18.61
N THR A 30 1.41 -6.95 -18.21
CA THR A 30 2.85 -6.73 -18.49
C THR A 30 3.40 -5.62 -17.59
N ASN A 31 3.95 -5.96 -16.42
CA ASN A 31 4.68 -5.06 -15.48
C ASN A 31 3.97 -3.79 -14.91
N GLN A 32 2.88 -3.30 -15.51
CA GLN A 32 2.15 -2.11 -15.02
C GLN A 32 0.94 -2.45 -14.15
N VAL A 33 0.63 -3.73 -13.98
CA VAL A 33 -0.56 -4.21 -13.26
C VAL A 33 -0.63 -3.69 -11.84
N ILE A 34 0.47 -3.73 -11.09
CA ILE A 34 0.52 -3.22 -9.71
C ILE A 34 0.20 -1.72 -9.64
N LYS A 35 0.77 -0.92 -10.54
CA LYS A 35 0.52 0.53 -10.59
C LYS A 35 -0.93 0.81 -10.98
N ALA A 36 -1.46 0.08 -11.95
CA ALA A 36 -2.84 0.21 -12.39
C ALA A 36 -3.83 -0.22 -11.29
N ILE A 37 -3.55 -1.30 -10.57
CA ILE A 37 -4.37 -1.76 -9.44
C ILE A 37 -4.35 -0.73 -8.32
N THR A 38 -3.18 -0.25 -7.90
CA THR A 38 -3.08 0.75 -6.82
C THR A 38 -3.77 2.06 -7.21
N ALA A 39 -3.64 2.50 -8.46
CA ALA A 39 -4.36 3.67 -8.97
C ALA A 39 -5.88 3.44 -9.02
N HIS A 40 -6.34 2.29 -9.51
CA HIS A 40 -7.75 1.93 -9.56
C HIS A 40 -8.37 1.88 -8.16
N LEU A 41 -7.71 1.20 -7.20
CA LEU A 41 -8.15 1.17 -5.80
C LEU A 41 -8.15 2.56 -5.17
N SER A 42 -7.15 3.38 -5.47
CA SER A 42 -7.10 4.75 -4.93
C SER A 42 -8.28 5.59 -5.43
N SER A 43 -8.63 5.44 -6.71
CA SER A 43 -9.78 6.10 -7.32
C SER A 43 -11.10 5.58 -6.74
N THR A 44 -11.29 4.26 -6.70
CA THR A 44 -12.51 3.60 -6.22
C THR A 44 -12.80 3.90 -4.75
N LEU A 45 -11.77 4.02 -3.93
CA LEU A 45 -11.91 4.31 -2.50
C LEU A 45 -11.84 5.80 -2.17
N ALA A 46 -11.59 6.67 -3.16
CA ALA A 46 -11.26 8.08 -2.97
C ALA A 46 -10.20 8.30 -1.87
N THR A 47 -9.27 7.35 -1.74
CA THR A 47 -8.31 7.24 -0.64
C THR A 47 -6.97 6.79 -1.21
N PRO A 48 -5.83 7.43 -0.87
CA PRO A 48 -4.54 7.01 -1.41
C PRO A 48 -4.18 5.58 -0.97
N VAL A 49 -3.91 4.73 -1.96
CA VAL A 49 -3.43 3.36 -1.76
C VAL A 49 -2.04 3.23 -2.36
N ILE A 50 -1.13 2.68 -1.58
CA ILE A 50 0.26 2.42 -1.98
C ILE A 50 0.54 0.93 -1.85
N LEU A 51 1.36 0.37 -2.75
CA LEU A 51 1.86 -0.98 -2.55
C LEU A 51 3.24 -0.90 -1.93
N VAL A 52 3.49 -1.70 -0.89
CA VAL A 52 4.80 -1.81 -0.27
C VAL A 52 5.25 -3.26 -0.34
N SER A 53 6.43 -3.48 -0.90
CA SER A 53 7.14 -4.76 -0.76
C SER A 53 7.96 -4.71 0.52
N VAL A 54 7.72 -5.67 1.40
CA VAL A 54 8.33 -5.80 2.72
C VAL A 54 9.21 -7.04 2.72
N ASP A 55 10.50 -6.83 2.91
CA ASP A 55 11.48 -7.90 3.02
C ASP A 55 11.58 -8.26 4.52
N THR A 56 11.03 -9.42 4.88
CA THR A 56 11.15 -10.00 6.22
C THR A 56 12.13 -11.16 6.18
N GLU A 57 12.67 -11.56 7.33
CA GLU A 57 13.66 -12.65 7.43
C GLU A 57 13.18 -13.99 6.81
N PHE A 58 11.87 -14.16 6.64
CA PHE A 58 11.28 -15.41 6.18
C PHE A 58 10.48 -15.28 4.87
N SER A 59 10.18 -14.06 4.39
CA SER A 59 9.26 -13.85 3.26
C SER A 59 9.38 -12.45 2.64
N ASN A 60 9.19 -12.38 1.32
CA ASN A 60 8.89 -11.14 0.61
C ASN A 60 7.39 -10.97 0.52
N ASP A 61 6.84 -10.13 1.40
CA ASP A 61 5.42 -9.88 1.48
C ASP A 61 5.06 -8.58 0.73
N TYR A 62 3.91 -8.60 0.05
CA TYR A 62 3.31 -7.40 -0.51
C TYR A 62 2.18 -6.91 0.40
N MET A 63 2.18 -5.61 0.69
CA MET A 63 1.16 -4.97 1.50
C MET A 63 0.52 -3.81 0.74
N LEU A 64 -0.81 -3.82 0.62
CA LEU A 64 -1.56 -2.63 0.22
C LEU A 64 -1.74 -1.75 1.44
N CYS A 65 -1.16 -0.55 1.40
CA CYS A 65 -1.05 0.32 2.55
C CYS A 65 -1.80 1.62 2.33
N TYR A 66 -2.37 2.13 3.41
CA TYR A 66 -2.99 3.45 3.49
C TYR A 66 -1.92 4.52 3.74
N SER A 67 -1.00 4.24 4.67
CA SER A 67 0.12 5.11 5.00
C SER A 67 1.42 4.31 5.05
N ALA A 68 2.47 4.91 4.47
CA ALA A 68 3.84 4.45 4.66
C ALA A 68 4.73 5.67 4.86
N ASP A 69 5.29 5.78 6.06
CA ASP A 69 6.26 6.80 6.39
C ASP A 69 7.67 6.21 6.30
N THR A 70 8.51 6.86 5.50
CA THR A 70 9.92 6.50 5.25
C THR A 70 10.87 7.56 5.80
N THR A 71 10.40 8.45 6.68
CA THR A 71 11.22 9.43 7.38
C THR A 71 12.12 8.72 8.39
N LYS A 72 13.21 9.36 8.82
CA LYS A 72 14.07 8.84 9.90
C LYS A 72 13.44 9.01 11.29
N HIS A 73 12.12 9.05 11.37
CA HIS A 73 11.37 9.11 12.62
C HIS A 73 11.38 7.72 13.27
N VAL A 74 11.63 7.68 14.57
CA VAL A 74 11.52 6.44 15.34
C VAL A 74 10.11 6.40 15.88
N TYR A 75 9.26 5.59 15.25
CA TYR A 75 7.90 5.38 15.70
C TYR A 75 7.85 4.49 16.94
N ASP A 76 7.12 4.92 17.96
CA ASP A 76 6.66 4.03 19.01
C ASP A 76 5.32 3.35 18.66
N CYS A 77 4.92 2.38 19.49
CA CYS A 77 3.69 1.62 19.27
C CYS A 77 2.43 2.51 19.34
N ALA A 78 2.41 3.52 20.21
CA ALA A 78 1.25 4.39 20.39
C ALA A 78 1.06 5.32 19.18
N GLU A 79 2.15 5.86 18.64
CA GLU A 79 2.15 6.71 17.45
C GLU A 79 1.55 5.99 16.24
N ILE A 80 1.98 4.76 15.98
CA ILE A 80 1.46 3.98 14.84
C ILE A 80 0.00 3.58 15.05
N LEU A 81 -0.40 3.26 16.29
CA LEU A 81 -1.78 2.96 16.62
C LEU A 81 -2.69 4.19 16.50
N SER A 82 -2.15 5.40 16.68
CA SER A 82 -2.88 6.66 16.57
C SER A 82 -3.21 7.08 15.13
N ILE A 83 -2.58 6.47 14.12
CA ILE A 83 -2.86 6.79 12.73
C ILE A 83 -4.25 6.26 12.36
N GLU A 84 -5.17 7.21 12.12
CA GLU A 84 -6.53 6.93 11.70
C GLU A 84 -6.55 6.35 10.29
N VAL A 85 -7.23 5.22 10.14
CA VAL A 85 -7.43 4.56 8.85
C VAL A 85 -8.78 4.99 8.30
N ALA A 86 -8.79 5.49 7.07
CA ALA A 86 -10.03 5.90 6.42
C ALA A 86 -11.00 4.70 6.34
N PRO A 87 -12.28 4.84 6.73
CA PRO A 87 -13.25 3.73 6.68
C PRO A 87 -13.42 3.12 5.29
N ALA A 88 -13.17 3.90 4.23
CA ALA A 88 -13.17 3.40 2.85
C ALA A 88 -12.03 2.39 2.61
N PHE A 89 -10.87 2.58 3.24
CA PHE A 89 -9.73 1.68 3.12
C PHE A 89 -10.02 0.29 3.71
N GLU A 90 -10.90 0.21 4.71
CA GLU A 90 -11.31 -1.06 5.32
C GLU A 90 -12.07 -2.00 4.36
N LYS A 91 -12.50 -1.49 3.20
CA LYS A 91 -13.16 -2.26 2.14
C LYS A 91 -12.18 -3.01 1.23
N ILE A 92 -10.87 -2.76 1.34
CA ILE A 92 -9.83 -3.40 0.51
C ILE A 92 -9.95 -4.93 0.50
N PRO A 93 -10.05 -5.63 1.66
CA PRO A 93 -10.13 -7.09 1.69
C PRO A 93 -11.29 -7.65 0.87
N THR A 94 -12.46 -7.01 0.97
CA THR A 94 -13.66 -7.36 0.21
C THR A 94 -13.49 -7.10 -1.28
N LEU A 95 -12.84 -5.99 -1.67
CA LEU A 95 -12.66 -5.61 -3.07
C LEU A 95 -11.71 -6.54 -3.83
N ILE A 96 -10.61 -6.95 -3.20
CA ILE A 96 -9.59 -7.79 -3.86
C ILE A 96 -9.73 -9.27 -3.49
N GLY A 97 -10.73 -9.62 -2.69
CA GLY A 97 -11.02 -11.01 -2.28
C GLY A 97 -9.92 -11.62 -1.42
N THR A 98 -9.36 -10.86 -0.46
CA THR A 98 -8.38 -11.39 0.51
C THR A 98 -9.00 -11.47 1.90
N GLU A 99 -8.64 -12.50 2.67
CA GLU A 99 -9.01 -12.64 4.09
C GLU A 99 -8.06 -11.88 5.04
N GLY A 100 -7.23 -10.98 4.49
CA GLY A 100 -6.17 -10.30 5.25
C GLY A 100 -6.69 -9.36 6.33
N GLU A 101 -6.09 -9.43 7.52
CA GLU A 101 -6.28 -8.45 8.60
C GLU A 101 -5.45 -7.17 8.36
N LEU A 102 -5.96 -6.04 8.86
CA LEU A 102 -5.23 -4.78 8.84
C LEU A 102 -4.02 -4.86 9.77
N ARG A 103 -2.82 -4.69 9.22
CA ARG A 103 -1.55 -4.74 9.95
C ARG A 103 -0.90 -3.37 10.02
N ARG A 104 -0.29 -3.11 11.17
CA ARG A 104 0.53 -1.94 11.44
C ARG A 104 1.92 -2.44 11.82
N ILE A 105 2.92 -2.18 10.99
CA ILE A 105 4.25 -2.75 11.15
C ILE A 105 5.36 -1.71 11.00
N VAL A 106 6.48 -1.96 11.68
CA VAL A 106 7.71 -1.19 11.56
C VAL A 106 8.77 -2.11 10.95
N VAL A 107 9.35 -1.70 9.82
CA VAL A 107 10.29 -2.54 9.06
C VAL A 107 11.54 -1.79 8.65
N ASN A 108 12.68 -2.47 8.62
CA ASN A 108 13.96 -1.84 8.28
C ASN A 108 14.26 -1.79 6.78
N LYS A 109 13.51 -2.56 5.98
CA LYS A 109 13.65 -2.67 4.52
C LYS A 109 12.28 -2.75 3.86
N ALA A 110 11.91 -1.70 3.15
CA ALA A 110 10.68 -1.65 2.40
C ALA A 110 10.87 -0.90 1.09
N HIS A 111 10.26 -1.41 0.02
CA HIS A 111 10.19 -0.74 -1.27
C HIS A 111 8.77 -0.23 -1.48
N VAL A 112 8.60 1.10 -1.43
CA VAL A 112 7.30 1.75 -1.58
C VAL A 112 7.05 2.03 -3.06
N PHE A 113 6.03 1.38 -3.61
CA PHE A 113 5.48 1.62 -4.94
C PHE A 113 4.29 2.55 -4.79
N ARG A 114 4.52 3.85 -4.93
CA ARG A 114 3.44 4.82 -4.97
C ARG A 114 2.86 4.90 -6.39
N PRO A 115 1.53 4.94 -6.58
CA PRO A 115 0.99 5.46 -7.81
C PRO A 115 1.54 6.88 -7.98
N MET A 116 1.99 7.23 -9.18
CA MET A 116 2.41 8.61 -9.44
C MET A 116 1.24 9.50 -9.03
N ARG A 117 1.43 10.34 -8.01
CA ARG A 117 0.65 11.57 -7.95
C ARG A 117 0.96 12.26 -9.26
N GLN A 118 -0.02 12.33 -10.15
CA GLN A 118 -0.01 13.32 -11.20
C GLN A 118 0.19 14.64 -10.44
N LEU A 119 1.38 15.21 -10.58
CA LEU A 119 1.67 16.52 -10.01
C LEU A 119 0.59 17.42 -10.57
N ASP A 120 -0.26 17.91 -9.68
CA ASP A 120 -1.28 18.89 -9.99
C ASP A 120 -0.58 19.98 -10.80
N GLY A 121 -1.06 20.15 -12.03
CA GLY A 121 -0.69 21.27 -12.87
C GLY A 121 -1.20 22.52 -12.19
N GLY A 122 -0.42 23.02 -11.23
CA GLY A 122 -0.60 24.33 -10.63
C GLY A 122 -0.28 25.38 -11.68
N ALA A 123 -1.28 25.68 -12.51
CA ALA A 123 -1.39 26.96 -13.16
C ALA A 123 -1.32 28.03 -12.07
N HIS A 124 -0.25 28.83 -12.09
CA HIS A 124 -0.33 30.20 -11.61
C HIS A 124 0.05 31.11 -12.76
N ALA A 125 -0.89 32.04 -12.97
CA ALA A 125 -0.97 33.06 -14.00
C ALA A 125 0.26 33.98 -14.10
#